data_AF-A0A098BGJ7-F1
#
_entry.id   AF-A0A098BGJ7-F1
#
_cell.length_a   1.000
_cell.length_b   1.000
_cell.length_c   1.000
_cell.angle_alpha   90.00
_cell.angle_beta   90.00
_cell.angle_gamma   90.00
#
_symmetry.space_group_name_H-M   'P 1'
#
loop_
_entity.id
_entity.type
_entity.pdbx_description
1 polymer ?
#
loop_
_entity_poly.entity_id
_entity_poly.type
_entity_poly.pdbx_seq_one_letter_code
_entity_poly.pdbx_strand_id
1 'polypeptide(L)'
;MEMVLAANPDPASRLGHLLRVPLDGGLVFRTSGTGPRTKALYCHPVPGDERPAGPEVVERVAGRSCARRGAAIDLVLDRGRENRSQIVYTTARGRDVVFWQLPAHPQTGPPQCAHPRRPRGTVDLPVPRGRVRLGREAHPPVTRAPTAHIS
;
A
#
# COMPACT_ATOMS: atom_id res chain seq x y z
N MET A 1 12.81 -8.60 17.95
CA MET A 1 13.42 -7.61 17.02
C MET A 1 13.41 -6.24 17.67
N GLU A 2 14.35 -5.36 17.35
CA GLU A 2 14.48 -4.04 17.99
C GLU A 2 14.80 -2.96 16.97
N MET A 3 14.06 -1.85 17.01
CA MET A 3 14.41 -0.61 16.31
C MET A 3 15.31 0.23 17.21
N VAL A 4 16.40 0.75 16.66
CA VAL A 4 17.34 1.61 17.41
C VAL A 4 17.39 2.98 16.77
N LEU A 5 17.26 4.01 17.59
CA LEU A 5 17.57 5.38 17.24
C LEU A 5 18.86 5.80 17.95
N ALA A 6 19.76 6.39 17.20
CA ALA A 6 21.02 6.91 17.71
C ALA A 6 21.26 8.34 17.20
N ALA A 7 22.12 9.10 17.89
CA ALA A 7 22.56 10.39 17.41
C ALA A 7 23.40 10.20 16.13
N ASN A 8 23.18 11.07 15.13
CA ASN A 8 24.08 11.13 13.99
C ASN A 8 25.39 11.83 14.44
N PRO A 9 26.55 11.19 14.33
CA PRO A 9 27.82 11.79 14.77
C PRO A 9 28.30 12.94 13.88
N ASP A 10 27.73 13.12 12.67
CA ASP A 10 28.09 14.23 11.77
C ASP A 10 27.39 15.54 12.19
N PRO A 11 28.11 16.52 12.76
CA PRO A 11 27.52 17.78 13.22
C PRO A 11 27.13 18.72 12.08
N ALA A 12 27.66 18.52 10.87
CA ALA A 12 27.29 19.31 9.70
C ALA A 12 25.96 18.85 9.08
N SER A 13 25.48 17.66 9.47
CA SER A 13 24.25 17.09 8.95
C SER A 13 23.00 17.70 9.57
N ARG A 14 22.04 18.06 8.72
CA ARG A 14 20.67 18.42 9.16
C ARG A 14 19.84 17.19 9.59
N LEU A 15 20.35 15.98 9.34
CA LEU A 15 19.72 14.72 9.72
C LEU A 15 20.35 14.22 11.01
N GLY A 16 19.91 14.76 12.14
CA GLY A 16 20.57 14.56 13.43
C GLY A 16 20.48 13.15 14.01
N HIS A 17 19.76 12.21 13.38
CA HIS A 17 19.51 10.88 13.94
C HIS A 17 19.82 9.76 12.93
N LEU A 18 20.24 8.62 13.46
CA LEU A 18 20.37 7.35 12.76
C LEU A 18 19.25 6.42 13.21
N LEU A 19 18.46 5.95 12.25
CA LEU A 19 17.43 4.94 12.42
C LEU A 19 17.95 3.60 11.94
N ARG A 20 18.07 2.62 12.84
CA ARG A 20 18.32 1.22 12.51
C ARG A 20 17.02 0.42 12.53
N VAL A 21 16.66 -0.11 11.37
CA VAL A 21 15.48 -0.93 11.14
C VAL A 21 15.88 -2.41 11.21
N PRO A 22 15.23 -3.25 12.04
CA PRO A 22 15.59 -4.66 12.23
C PRO A 22 15.07 -5.55 11.09
N LEU A 23 15.46 -5.22 9.87
CA LEU A 23 15.20 -5.99 8.65
C LEU A 23 16.53 -6.18 7.90
N ASP A 24 16.70 -7.30 7.22
CA ASP A 24 17.83 -7.57 6.31
C ASP A 24 19.21 -7.29 6.95
N GLY A 25 19.43 -7.75 8.19
CA GLY A 25 20.69 -7.55 8.92
C GLY A 25 20.86 -6.16 9.57
N GLY A 26 19.85 -5.29 9.46
CA GLY A 26 19.83 -3.98 10.12
C GLY A 26 20.06 -2.83 9.16
N LEU A 27 19.07 -2.51 8.33
CA LEU A 27 19.10 -1.31 7.47
C LEU A 27 19.25 -0.04 8.32
N VAL A 28 20.07 0.91 7.85
CA VAL A 28 20.34 2.17 8.57
C VAL A 28 19.99 3.35 7.69
N PHE A 29 19.35 4.37 8.28
CA PHE A 29 19.00 5.62 7.62
C PHE A 29 19.40 6.81 8.49
N ARG A 30 19.87 7.91 7.87
CA ARG A 30 19.89 9.22 8.53
C ARG A 30 18.52 9.87 8.38
N THR A 31 18.00 10.47 9.45
CA THR A 31 16.73 11.20 9.46
C THR A 31 16.76 12.38 10.42
N SER A 32 15.77 13.26 10.34
CA SER A 32 15.70 14.50 11.14
C SER A 32 14.97 14.35 12.48
N GLY A 33 14.42 13.18 12.79
CA GLY A 33 13.63 12.98 14.01
C GLY A 33 13.44 11.51 14.40
N THR A 34 12.82 11.27 15.55
CA THR A 34 12.68 9.94 16.19
C THR A 34 11.45 9.16 15.71
N GLY A 35 10.70 9.71 14.76
CA GLY A 35 9.53 9.05 14.19
C GLY A 35 8.60 10.05 13.51
N PRO A 36 7.79 9.57 12.55
CA PRO A 36 6.79 10.39 11.90
C PRO A 36 5.66 10.70 12.89
N ARG A 37 5.45 11.98 13.15
CA ARG A 37 4.32 12.47 13.96
C ARG A 37 3.16 12.94 13.08
N THR A 38 3.30 14.12 12.49
CA THR A 38 2.29 14.74 11.63
C THR A 38 2.66 14.72 10.15
N LYS A 39 3.95 14.57 9.83
CA LYS A 39 4.47 14.54 8.46
C LYS A 39 5.49 13.42 8.27
N ALA A 40 5.66 13.02 7.01
CA ALA A 40 6.74 12.14 6.60
C ALA A 40 8.11 12.80 6.85
N LEU A 41 9.07 12.00 7.31
CA LEU A 41 10.46 12.38 7.48
C LEU A 41 11.28 11.81 6.32
N TYR A 42 12.10 12.63 5.69
CA TYR A 42 13.07 12.14 4.73
C TYR A 42 14.07 11.22 5.43
N CYS A 43 14.42 10.14 4.75
CA CYS A 43 15.41 9.16 5.16
C CYS A 43 16.48 9.05 4.09
N HIS A 44 17.73 9.25 4.49
CA HIS A 44 18.88 9.00 3.63
C HIS A 44 19.48 7.63 3.96
N PRO A 45 19.45 6.66 3.04
CA PRO A 45 20.05 5.34 3.28
C PRO A 45 21.54 5.44 3.61
N VAL A 46 22.00 4.69 4.61
CA VAL A 46 23.41 4.58 4.95
C VAL A 46 23.90 3.18 4.60
N PRO A 47 24.78 3.03 3.60
CA PRO A 47 25.33 1.73 3.22
C PRO A 47 26.16 1.14 4.36
N GLY A 48 26.38 -0.18 4.32
CA GLY A 48 26.94 -0.95 5.43
C GLY A 48 28.32 -0.46 5.90
N ASP A 49 29.16 -0.10 4.95
CA ASP A 49 30.52 0.40 5.12
C ASP A 49 30.60 1.81 5.71
N GLU A 50 29.57 2.64 5.52
CA GLU A 50 29.50 4.01 6.07
C GLU A 50 28.86 4.08 7.47
N ARG A 51 28.44 2.94 8.03
CA ARG A 51 27.78 2.92 9.34
C ARG A 51 28.79 3.29 10.43
N PRO A 52 28.50 4.29 11.28
CA PRO A 52 29.39 4.63 12.36
C PRO A 52 29.48 3.47 13.37
N ALA A 53 30.68 3.25 13.89
CA ALA A 53 30.93 2.27 14.94
C ALA A 53 30.47 2.84 16.29
N GLY A 54 29.52 2.16 16.93
CA GLY A 54 29.05 2.51 18.28
C GLY A 54 28.41 3.90 18.40
N PRO A 55 27.40 4.26 17.57
CA PRO A 55 26.74 5.55 17.72
C PRO A 55 26.01 5.65 19.07
N GLU A 56 25.93 6.85 19.62
CA GLU A 56 25.24 7.10 20.89
C GLU A 56 23.75 6.78 20.75
N VAL A 57 23.30 5.73 21.44
CA VAL A 57 21.92 5.26 21.36
C VAL A 57 21.01 6.18 22.17
N VAL A 58 20.06 6.80 21.48
CA VAL A 58 19.07 7.70 22.07
C VAL A 58 17.84 6.91 22.54
N GLU A 59 17.39 5.94 21.74
CA GLU A 59 16.19 5.16 22.04
C GLU A 59 16.31 3.74 21.47
N ARG A 60 15.90 2.76 22.27
CA ARG A 60 15.69 1.37 21.83
C ARG A 60 14.23 1.04 21.99
N VAL A 61 13.58 0.60 20.91
CA VAL A 61 12.16 0.27 20.92
C VAL A 61 11.97 -1.17 20.49
N ALA A 62 11.39 -1.97 21.39
CA ALA A 62 11.01 -3.33 21.08
C ALA A 62 10.00 -3.33 19.92
N GLY A 63 10.20 -4.22 18.95
CA GLY A 63 9.32 -4.37 17.82
C GLY A 63 8.40 -5.57 17.97
N ARG A 64 7.12 -5.38 17.65
CA ARG A 64 6.13 -6.46 17.53
C ARG A 64 6.19 -7.11 16.14
N SER A 65 6.39 -6.32 15.09
CA SER A 65 6.62 -6.84 13.73
C SER A 65 7.40 -5.86 12.85
N CYS A 66 8.14 -6.40 11.89
CA CYS A 66 8.78 -5.67 10.81
C CYS A 66 8.76 -6.52 9.55
N ALA A 67 8.23 -5.98 8.47
CA ALA A 67 8.07 -6.72 7.23
C ALA A 67 8.20 -5.81 6.01
N ARG A 68 8.90 -6.29 4.99
CA ARG A 68 8.90 -5.68 3.65
C ARG A 68 7.59 -6.01 2.94
N ARG A 69 6.94 -5.00 2.37
CA ARG A 69 5.77 -5.11 1.48
C ARG A 69 6.00 -4.25 0.23
N GLY A 70 6.56 -4.86 -0.80
CA GLY A 70 6.97 -4.14 -2.01
C GLY A 70 7.96 -3.03 -1.66
N ALA A 71 7.64 -1.79 -2.02
CA ALA A 71 8.49 -0.63 -1.77
C ALA A 71 8.41 -0.10 -0.32
N ALA A 72 7.52 -0.63 0.52
CA ALA A 72 7.37 -0.21 1.92
C ALA A 72 7.97 -1.25 2.89
N ILE A 73 8.45 -0.79 4.04
CA ILE A 73 8.72 -1.62 5.22
C ILE A 73 7.74 -1.18 6.29
N ASP A 74 6.85 -2.07 6.71
CA ASP A 74 6.00 -1.83 7.87
C ASP A 74 6.79 -2.05 9.16
N LEU A 75 6.61 -1.15 10.12
CA LEU A 75 7.13 -1.24 11.48
C LEU A 75 5.99 -1.14 12.47
N VAL A 76 5.83 -2.17 13.30
CA VAL A 76 4.95 -2.16 14.47
C VAL A 76 5.83 -2.27 15.71
N LEU A 77 5.86 -1.20 16.50
CA LEU A 77 6.66 -1.03 17.69
C LEU A 77 5.83 -1.20 18.95
N ASP A 78 6.48 -1.55 20.05
CA ASP A 78 5.87 -1.69 21.37
C ASP A 78 5.99 -0.39 22.16
N ARG A 79 5.27 0.65 21.71
CA ARG A 79 5.17 1.95 22.40
C ARG A 79 3.74 2.48 22.40
N GLY A 80 3.41 3.38 23.32
CA GLY A 80 2.02 3.83 23.55
C GLY A 80 1.42 4.68 22.42
N ARG A 81 2.23 5.50 21.74
CA ARG A 81 1.82 6.32 20.58
C ARG A 81 2.80 6.12 19.44
N GLU A 82 2.36 6.42 18.21
CA GLU A 82 3.21 6.33 17.01
C GLU A 82 3.80 4.92 16.84
N ASN A 83 3.04 3.90 17.26
CA ASN A 83 3.45 2.50 17.32
C ASN A 83 3.44 1.81 15.95
N ARG A 84 2.82 2.42 14.94
CA ARG A 84 2.82 1.94 13.56
C ARG A 84 3.43 3.01 12.67
N SER A 85 4.37 2.61 11.81
CA SER A 85 5.02 3.48 10.85
C SER A 85 5.52 2.67 9.64
N GLN A 86 5.90 3.36 8.57
CA GLN A 86 6.39 2.76 7.34
C GLN A 86 7.65 3.47 6.83
N ILE A 87 8.63 2.70 6.37
CA ILE A 87 9.75 3.19 5.56
C ILE A 87 9.42 2.91 4.09
N VAL A 88 9.14 3.96 3.34
CA VAL A 88 8.67 3.86 1.95
C VAL A 88 9.76 4.35 1.00
N TYR A 89 10.18 3.43 0.14
CA TYR A 89 11.04 3.70 -1.01
C TYR A 89 10.15 4.16 -2.16
N THR A 90 10.50 5.26 -2.79
CA THR A 90 9.73 5.81 -3.91
C THR A 90 10.63 6.63 -4.80
N THR A 91 10.10 7.10 -5.93
CA THR A 91 10.82 7.95 -6.87
C THR A 91 10.16 9.32 -6.91
N ALA A 92 10.93 10.39 -6.73
CA ALA A 92 10.48 11.77 -6.84
C ALA A 92 11.40 12.54 -7.79
N ARG A 93 10.82 13.19 -8.80
CA ARG A 93 11.58 13.94 -9.83
C ARG A 93 12.71 13.11 -10.46
N GLY A 94 12.44 11.83 -10.74
CA GLY A 94 13.40 10.90 -11.35
C GLY A 94 14.52 10.42 -10.42
N ARG A 95 14.40 10.63 -9.11
CA ARG A 95 15.39 10.20 -8.11
C ARG A 95 14.77 9.30 -7.06
N ASP A 96 15.49 8.26 -6.66
CA ASP A 96 15.08 7.41 -5.56
C ASP A 96 15.20 8.16 -4.23
N VAL A 97 14.12 8.12 -3.47
CA VAL A 97 13.99 8.79 -2.18
C VAL A 97 13.28 7.86 -1.20
N VAL A 98 13.65 7.96 0.08
CA VAL A 98 13.06 7.16 1.15
C VAL A 98 12.40 8.08 2.17
N PHE A 99 11.21 7.69 2.62
CA PHE A 99 10.46 8.42 3.64
C PHE A 99 10.07 7.50 4.79
N TRP A 100 10.21 8.00 6.02
CA TRP A 100 9.60 7.42 7.20
C TRP A 100 8.31 8.16 7.51
N GLN A 101 7.17 7.48 7.40
CA GLN A 101 5.86 8.09 7.52
C GLN A 101 4.92 7.25 8.37
N LEU A 102 3.84 7.86 8.85
CA LEU A 102 2.73 7.09 9.39
C LEU A 102 2.16 6.20 8.28
N PRO A 103 1.59 5.03 8.62
CA PRO A 103 0.87 4.25 7.64
C PRO A 103 -0.18 5.15 7.02
N ALA A 104 -0.29 5.15 5.69
CA ALA A 104 -1.47 5.73 5.07
C ALA A 104 -2.67 5.07 5.73
N HIS A 105 -3.60 5.88 6.26
CA HIS A 105 -4.87 5.34 6.70
C HIS A 105 -5.38 4.49 5.53
N PRO A 106 -5.72 3.20 5.71
CA PRO A 106 -6.36 2.47 4.64
C PRO A 106 -7.52 3.36 4.20
N GLN A 107 -7.48 3.84 2.95
CA GLN A 107 -8.60 4.57 2.40
C GLN A 107 -9.77 3.61 2.57
N THR A 108 -10.68 3.92 3.49
CA THR A 108 -12.00 3.30 3.47
C THR A 108 -12.68 3.85 2.23
N GLY A 109 -12.36 3.26 1.07
CA GLY A 109 -13.09 3.37 -0.19
C GLY A 109 -14.12 2.25 -0.25
N PRO A 110 -15.32 2.52 -0.77
CA PRO A 110 -16.58 2.22 -0.09
C PRO A 110 -16.97 0.74 -0.20
N PRO A 111 -17.96 0.25 0.57
CA PRO A 111 -18.70 -0.93 0.13
C PRO A 111 -19.34 -0.59 -1.22
N GLN A 112 -18.70 -1.03 -2.31
CA GLN A 112 -19.31 -1.10 -3.63
C GLN A 112 -20.39 -2.19 -3.58
N CYS A 113 -21.54 -1.86 -3.00
CA CYS A 113 -22.76 -2.58 -3.30
C CYS A 113 -23.12 -2.29 -4.76
N ALA A 114 -22.81 -3.23 -5.64
CA ALA A 114 -23.44 -3.29 -6.95
C ALA A 114 -24.95 -3.49 -6.77
N HIS A 115 -25.72 -2.46 -7.10
CA HIS A 115 -27.16 -2.59 -7.30
C HIS A 115 -27.51 -2.01 -8.67
N PRO A 116 -27.98 -2.82 -9.65
CA PRO A 116 -28.58 -2.27 -10.85
C PRO A 116 -29.95 -1.70 -10.45
N ARG A 117 -30.06 -0.38 -10.30
CA ARG A 117 -31.37 0.29 -10.18
C ARG A 117 -31.75 0.89 -11.53
N ARG A 118 -32.84 0.34 -12.06
CA ARG A 118 -33.55 0.72 -13.29
C ARG A 118 -33.90 2.23 -13.31
N PRO A 119 -33.96 2.88 -14.48
CA PRO A 119 -34.51 4.22 -14.60
C PRO A 119 -36.01 4.23 -14.28
N ARG A 120 -36.48 5.30 -13.60
CA ARG A 120 -37.85 5.49 -13.16
C ARG A 120 -38.45 6.69 -13.91
N GLY A 121 -39.55 6.48 -14.61
CA GLY A 121 -40.59 7.49 -14.88
C GLY A 121 -40.55 8.16 -16.25
N THR A 122 -41.23 7.55 -17.25
CA THR A 122 -41.85 8.30 -18.34
C THR A 122 -43.36 8.26 -18.11
N VAL A 123 -43.99 9.43 -18.31
CA VAL A 123 -45.41 9.74 -18.18
C VAL A 123 -46.28 8.78 -18.99
N ASP A 124 -47.34 8.30 -18.37
CA ASP A 124 -48.42 7.51 -18.98
C ASP A 124 -49.19 8.39 -20.00
N LEU A 125 -49.25 7.95 -21.25
CA LEU A 125 -50.14 8.50 -22.26
C LEU A 125 -50.95 7.33 -22.86
N PRO A 126 -52.30 7.36 -22.81
CA PRO A 126 -53.11 6.27 -23.35
C PRO A 126 -53.46 6.55 -24.82
N VAL A 127 -53.01 5.72 -25.76
CA VAL A 127 -53.46 5.75 -27.18
C VAL A 127 -53.33 4.34 -27.81
N PRO A 128 -54.15 3.99 -28.82
CA PRO A 128 -55.09 2.88 -28.73
C PRO A 128 -54.71 1.62 -29.52
N ARG A 129 -55.58 0.61 -29.32
CA ARG A 129 -55.73 -0.65 -30.04
C ARG A 129 -55.44 -0.55 -31.55
N GLY A 130 -54.49 -1.36 -32.01
CA GLY A 130 -54.26 -1.68 -33.42
C GLY A 130 -53.86 -3.14 -33.55
N ARG A 131 -54.69 -3.91 -34.24
CA ARG A 131 -54.61 -5.36 -34.46
C ARG A 131 -53.95 -5.62 -35.80
N VAL A 132 -52.84 -6.37 -35.90
CA VAL A 132 -52.45 -7.10 -37.13
C VAL A 132 -51.77 -8.42 -36.76
N ARG A 133 -52.07 -9.43 -37.58
CA ARG A 133 -51.80 -10.86 -37.43
C ARG A 133 -50.46 -11.31 -38.05
N LEU A 134 -50.03 -12.48 -37.57
CA LEU A 134 -49.46 -13.66 -38.26
C LEU A 134 -48.10 -13.63 -38.98
N GLY A 135 -47.38 -14.73 -38.70
CA GLY A 135 -46.28 -15.35 -39.45
C GLY A 135 -45.38 -16.07 -38.44
N ARG A 136 -45.60 -17.34 -38.05
CA ARG A 136 -45.17 -18.58 -38.77
C ARG A 136 -43.78 -18.39 -39.40
N GLU A 137 -42.76 -19.20 -39.14
CA GLU A 137 -42.72 -20.63 -38.85
C GLU A 137 -41.32 -21.03 -38.36
N ALA A 138 -41.26 -22.22 -37.76
CA ALA A 138 -40.10 -22.95 -37.27
C ALA A 138 -39.09 -23.33 -38.36
N HIS A 139 -37.83 -23.57 -37.95
CA HIS A 139 -36.99 -24.72 -38.38
C HIS A 139 -35.69 -24.77 -37.52
N PRO A 140 -34.93 -25.89 -37.48
CA PRO A 140 -34.86 -26.84 -36.37
C PRO A 140 -33.42 -26.98 -35.78
N PRO A 141 -33.19 -27.82 -34.76
CA PRO A 141 -31.85 -28.08 -34.24
C PRO A 141 -31.13 -29.16 -35.05
N VAL A 142 -29.86 -28.93 -35.41
CA VAL A 142 -28.95 -29.99 -35.85
C VAL A 142 -28.18 -30.52 -34.64
N THR A 143 -28.29 -31.84 -34.45
CA THR A 143 -27.62 -32.64 -33.43
C THR A 143 -26.48 -33.44 -34.08
N ARG A 144 -25.53 -33.85 -33.23
CA ARG A 144 -24.54 -34.97 -33.35
C ARG A 144 -23.20 -34.59 -33.97
N ALA A 145 -22.05 -35.11 -33.54
CA ALA A 145 -21.63 -36.01 -32.44
C ALA A 145 -20.08 -36.08 -32.52
N PRO A 146 -19.37 -36.73 -31.56
CA PRO A 146 -17.93 -36.54 -31.34
C PRO A 146 -17.08 -37.51 -32.16
N THR A 147 -15.78 -37.21 -32.29
CA THR A 147 -14.77 -38.22 -32.66
C THR A 147 -13.57 -38.06 -31.74
N ALA A 148 -13.35 -39.11 -30.95
CA ALA A 148 -12.13 -39.34 -30.20
C ALA A 148 -10.99 -39.66 -31.19
N HIS A 149 -9.79 -39.16 -30.92
CA HIS A 149 -8.57 -39.87 -31.30
C HIS A 149 -7.56 -39.78 -30.16
N ILE A 150 -7.26 -40.97 -29.66
CA ILE A 150 -6.12 -41.36 -28.85
C ILE A 150 -4.89 -41.39 -29.77
N SER A 151 -3.78 -40.82 -29.32
CA SER A 151 -2.40 -41.35 -29.40
C SER A 151 -1.50 -40.52 -28.51
#